data_AF-A0A3M1Z9Z9-F1
#
_entry.id   AF-A0A3M1Z9Z9-F1
#
_cell.length_a   1.000
_cell.length_b   1.000
_cell.length_c   1.000
_cell.angle_alpha   90.00
_cell.angle_beta   90.00
_cell.angle_gamma   90.00
#
_symmetry.space_group_name_H-M   'P 1'
#
loop_
_entity.id
_entity.type
_entity.pdbx_description
1 polymer ?
#
loop_
_entity_poly.entity_id
_entity_poly.type
_entity_poly.pdbx_seq_one_letter_code
_entity_poly.pdbx_strand_id
1 'polypeptide(L)' 'MTVTLYERRHQQAVMDLLFRSHYVHYHLDWHDTDEWLNNKDAPTFVLWDEDRIIGVLGVSIP' A
#
# COMPACT_ATOMS: atom_id res chain seq x y z
N MET A 1 -15.88 -6.33 0.43
CA MET A 1 -14.76 -5.38 0.60
C MET A 1 -14.47 -5.11 2.08
N THR A 2 -13.20 -5.22 2.48
CA THR A 2 -12.72 -5.00 3.87
C THR A 2 -11.43 -4.18 3.86
N VAL A 3 -11.18 -3.42 4.94
CA VAL A 3 -9.94 -2.63 5.12
C VAL A 3 -9.18 -3.17 6.31
N THR A 4 -7.88 -3.44 6.13
CA THR A 4 -6.99 -3.90 7.20
C THR A 4 -5.73 -3.05 7.24
N LEU A 5 -4.98 -3.14 8.35
CA LEU A 5 -3.61 -2.64 8.38
C LEU A 5 -2.74 -3.47 7.43
N TYR A 6 -1.74 -2.82 6.86
CA TYR A 6 -0.69 -3.48 6.11
C TYR A 6 0.09 -4.44 7.02
N GLU A 7 0.44 -5.57 6.45
CA GLU A 7 1.33 -6.55 7.07
C GLU A 7 2.39 -6.92 6.04
N ARG A 8 3.63 -7.11 6.50
CA ARG A 8 4.78 -7.36 5.62
C ARG A 8 4.60 -8.59 4.71
N ARG A 9 3.80 -9.58 5.12
CA ARG A 9 3.46 -10.73 4.25
C ARG A 9 2.73 -10.35 2.96
N HIS A 10 2.08 -9.18 2.93
CA HIS A 10 1.35 -8.67 1.77
C HIS A 10 2.21 -7.78 0.86
N GLN A 11 3.49 -7.58 1.18
CA GLN A 11 4.40 -6.67 0.46
C GLN A 11 4.39 -6.92 -1.05
N GLN A 12 4.56 -8.18 -1.48
CA GLN A 12 4.61 -8.50 -2.92
C GLN A 12 3.31 -8.11 -3.64
N ALA A 13 2.16 -8.42 -3.05
CA ALA A 13 0.86 -8.12 -3.64
C ALA A 13 0.58 -6.60 -3.69
N VAL A 14 1.05 -5.86 -2.68
CA VAL A 14 1.02 -4.38 -2.69
C VAL A 14 1.93 -3.82 -3.79
N MET A 15 3.16 -4.32 -3.92
CA MET A 15 4.09 -3.91 -4.98
C MET A 15 3.60 -4.28 -6.38
N ASP A 16 2.88 -5.39 -6.53
CA ASP A 16 2.24 -5.74 -7.80
C ASP A 16 1.06 -4.80 -8.10
N LEU A 17 0.24 -4.45 -7.11
CA LEU A 17 -0.88 -3.50 -7.29
C LEU A 17 -0.35 -2.14 -7.72
N LEU A 18 0.30 -1.44 -6.80
CA LEU A 18 1.66 -0.99 -7.02
C LEU A 18 2.06 -0.61 -8.47
N PHE A 19 3.07 -1.33 -8.94
CA PHE A 19 3.87 -1.03 -10.12
C PHE A 19 3.41 -1.77 -11.38
N ARG A 20 2.40 -2.64 -11.29
CA ARG A 20 1.96 -3.51 -12.40
C ARG A 20 0.49 -3.37 -12.76
N SER A 21 -0.28 -2.54 -12.06
CA SER A 21 -1.64 -2.21 -12.47
C SER A 21 -1.64 -0.98 -13.38
N HIS A 22 -2.37 -1.07 -14.50
CA HIS A 22 -2.47 0.00 -15.51
C HIS A 22 -3.31 1.21 -15.04
N TYR A 23 -3.91 1.14 -13.84
CA TYR A 23 -4.77 2.17 -13.26
C TYR A 23 -4.21 2.71 -11.94
N VAL A 24 -2.88 2.88 -11.84
CA VAL A 24 -2.26 3.42 -10.63
C VAL A 24 -1.76 4.82 -10.88
N HIS A 25 -2.30 5.75 -10.09
CA HIS A 25 -1.82 7.12 -10.01
C HIS A 25 -0.96 7.24 -8.75
N TYR A 26 0.34 7.39 -8.92
CA TYR A 26 1.28 7.56 -7.81
C TYR A 26 1.66 9.03 -7.65
N HIS A 27 1.47 9.56 -6.44
CA HIS A 27 2.19 10.73 -5.95
C HIS A 27 3.12 10.26 -4.84
N LEU A 28 4.26 9.66 -5.22
CA LEU A 28 5.36 9.40 -4.31
C LEU A 28 6.27 10.62 -4.38
N ASP A 29 6.16 11.52 -3.40
CA ASP A 29 7.17 12.54 -3.18
C ASP A 29 8.44 11.84 -2.66
N TRP A 30 9.28 11.39 -3.60
CA TRP A 30 10.67 10.94 -3.45
C TRP A 30 11.04 9.93 -2.35
N HIS A 31 10.09 9.26 -1.72
CA HIS A 31 10.37 8.22 -0.74
C HIS A 31 10.25 6.82 -1.36
N ASP A 32 11.21 5.94 -1.05
CA ASP A 32 11.17 4.55 -1.50
C ASP A 32 9.92 3.87 -0.90
N THR A 33 9.06 3.29 -1.75
CA THR A 33 7.80 2.66 -1.33
C THR A 33 8.03 1.60 -0.26
N ASP A 34 9.18 0.91 -0.29
CA ASP A 34 9.51 -0.08 0.75
C ASP A 34 9.82 0.58 2.10
N GLU A 35 10.52 1.71 2.10
CA GLU A 35 10.78 2.48 3.32
C GLU A 35 9.47 2.99 3.94
N TRP A 36 8.58 3.50 3.09
CA TRP A 36 7.27 3.97 3.50
C TRP A 36 6.38 2.86 4.10
N LEU A 37 6.28 1.70 3.44
CA LEU A 37 5.50 0.56 3.93
C LEU A 37 6.01 0.00 5.27
N ASN A 38 7.31 0.16 5.55
CA ASN A 38 7.93 -0.30 6.78
C ASN A 38 8.00 0.79 7.87
N ASN A 39 7.54 2.00 7.59
CA ASN A 39 7.49 3.08 8.55
C ASN A 39 6.38 2.82 9.60
N LYS A 40 6.78 2.63 10.86
CA LYS A 40 5.84 2.37 11.96
C LYS A 40 5.03 3.58 12.39
N ASP A 41 5.52 4.78 12.08
CA ASP A 41 4.89 6.05 12.45
C ASP A 41 3.86 6.51 11.40
N ALA A 42 3.81 5.84 10.23
CA ALA A 42 2.92 6.12 9.12
C ALA A 42 2.10 4.87 8.77
N PRO A 43 0.88 4.69 9.32
CA PRO A 43 0.11 3.48 9.07
C PRO A 43 -0.29 3.38 7.60
N THR A 44 -0.12 2.18 7.05
CA THR A 44 -0.63 1.83 5.72
C THR A 44 -1.88 0.98 5.85
N PHE A 45 -2.90 1.29 5.05
CA PHE A 45 -4.13 0.52 4.96
C PHE A 45 -4.23 -0.21 3.62
N VAL A 46 -4.79 -1.41 3.65
CA VAL A 46 -4.99 -2.27 2.49
C VAL A 46 -6.49 -2.52 2.32
N LEU A 47 -6.99 -2.27 1.11
CA LEU A 47 -8.37 -2.56 0.72
C LEU A 47 -8.41 -3.92 0.01
N TRP A 48 -9.26 -4.79 0.52
CA TRP A 48 -9.52 -6.13 0.01
C TRP A 48 -10.87 -6.20 -0.68
N ASP A 49 -10.91 -6.95 -1.77
CA ASP A 49 -12.13 -7.53 -2.31
C ASP A 49 -11.95 -9.04 -2.39
N GLU A 50 -12.73 -9.77 -1.59
CA GLU A 50 -12.50 -11.18 -1.28
C GLU A 50 -11.05 -11.40 -0.80
N ASP A 51 -10.25 -12.20 -1.51
CA ASP A 51 -8.84 -12.48 -1.20
C ASP A 51 -7.84 -11.64 -2.02
N ARG A 52 -8.34 -10.61 -2.74
CA ARG A 52 -7.52 -9.78 -3.61
C ARG A 52 -7.32 -8.38 -3.01
N ILE A 53 -6.07 -7.93 -2.99
CA ILE A 53 -5.73 -6.54 -2.72
C ILE A 53 -6.09 -5.69 -3.94
N ILE A 54 -6.97 -4.71 -3.74
CA ILE A 54 -7.47 -3.82 -4.80
C ILE A 54 -7.13 -2.35 -4.57
N GLY A 55 -6.63 -2.00 -3.39
CA GLY A 55 -6.26 -0.64 -3.04
C GLY A 55 -5.28 -0.58 -1.88
N VAL A 56 -4.48 0.48 -1.85
CA VAL A 56 -3.58 0.81 -0.75
C VAL A 56 -3.76 2.30 -0.45
N LEU A 57 -3.89 2.63 0.83
CA LEU A 57 -3.94 4.01 1.30
C LEU A 57 -2.78 4.24 2.26
N GLY A 58 -1.96 5.22 1.90
CA GLY A 58 -0.93 5.73 2.75
C GLY A 58 -1.26 7.05 3.39
N VAL A 59 -0.93 7.18 4.68
CA VAL A 59 -1.01 8.47 5.38
C VAL A 59 0.38 8.87 5.87
N SER A 60 0.71 10.16 5.76
CA SER A 60 1.87 10.74 6.39
C SER A 60 1.46 11.41 7.71
N ILE A 61 2.40 11.48 8.64
CA ILE A 61 2.30 12.42 9.76
C ILE A 61 2.55 13.85 9.23
N PRO A 62 1.83 14.87 9.75
CA PRO A 62 2.01 16.27 9.35
C PRO A 62 3.43 16.81 9.53
#